data_AF-A0A0M0BT65-F1
#
_entry.id   AF-A0A0M0BT65-F1
#
_cell.length_a   1.000
_cell.length_b   1.000
_cell.length_c   1.000
_cell.angle_alpha   90.00
_cell.angle_beta   90.00
_cell.angle_gamma   90.00
#
_symmetry.space_group_name_H-M   'P 1'
#
loop_
_entity.id
_entity.type
_entity.pdbx_description
1 polymer ?
#
loop_
_entity_poly.entity_id
_entity_poly.type
_entity_poly.pdbx_seq_one_letter_code
_entity_poly.pdbx_strand_id
1 'polypeptide(L)'
;MKAHNTAATLVPVGVLGSSDWLSVNVPVEVKEPLEILDYPSSFSLYSGETLSFEITVGNLASITYFVELDFHLNDTQYQAKYVTFSNHNYSIQSGTQKLSAWLKISPTAPPANLMITINLKTDAPNLSPSPSPSTILTFNRSLTPSLKLLGGGARWAARNGTSALYINEKDNWVAHHLTDGADWGPWLPESLMDNWRSLISSTLEQSGFEVTFAGDIPESLNAYDLVIIEASWAVEPKHAQLVKEYLSGGGGLVILRGVPCYFNVYCKDHWPGEIGADLTPIQEWFGSSVYVNIHGHSRLIVDKPFGTDLANNTIVYNGLTGSEKGVTLLNSNAQTIALWEWGSIYAFAFTYEYGRGRLYYQGEAIPE
;
A
#
# COMPACT_ATOMS: atom_id res chain seq x y z
N MET A 1 -89.51 -19.10 -24.69
CA MET A 1 -88.73 -20.34 -24.97
C MET A 1 -87.51 -19.95 -25.80
N LYS A 2 -86.32 -20.45 -25.40
CA LYS A 2 -85.12 -20.85 -26.20
C LYS A 2 -84.94 -20.22 -27.60
N ALA A 3 -83.76 -19.82 -28.08
CA ALA A 3 -82.38 -19.86 -27.63
C ALA A 3 -81.51 -19.10 -28.67
N HIS A 4 -80.30 -18.71 -28.24
CA HIS A 4 -79.03 -18.51 -28.97
C HIS A 4 -78.98 -18.24 -30.48
N ASN A 5 -78.20 -17.21 -30.87
CA ASN A 5 -76.95 -17.41 -31.62
C ASN A 5 -76.04 -16.18 -31.61
N THR A 6 -74.78 -16.45 -31.90
CA THR A 6 -73.57 -15.84 -31.35
C THR A 6 -72.79 -15.05 -32.41
N ALA A 7 -72.12 -13.98 -31.94
CA ALA A 7 -70.94 -13.23 -32.40
C ALA A 7 -70.38 -13.31 -33.84
N ALA A 8 -69.94 -12.14 -34.32
CA ALA A 8 -68.64 -11.98 -34.98
C ALA A 8 -68.05 -10.60 -34.62
N THR A 9 -67.05 -10.59 -33.73
CA THR A 9 -66.25 -9.41 -33.38
C THR A 9 -64.92 -9.52 -34.12
N LEU A 10 -64.58 -8.53 -34.95
CA LEU A 10 -63.25 -8.39 -35.53
C LEU A 10 -62.23 -8.04 -34.44
N VAL A 11 -61.14 -8.79 -34.36
CA VAL A 11 -59.93 -8.42 -33.61
C VAL A 11 -58.88 -7.95 -34.63
N PRO A 12 -58.31 -6.75 -34.51
CA PRO A 12 -57.16 -6.36 -35.30
C PRO A 12 -55.90 -7.02 -34.73
N VAL A 13 -55.13 -7.67 -35.60
CA VAL A 13 -53.81 -8.20 -35.31
C VAL A 13 -52.84 -7.02 -35.20
N GLY A 14 -52.40 -6.71 -33.97
CA GLY A 14 -51.29 -5.81 -33.73
C GLY A 14 -49.98 -6.50 -34.11
N VAL A 15 -49.29 -5.96 -35.12
CA VAL A 15 -47.91 -6.34 -35.45
C VAL A 15 -47.00 -5.76 -34.38
N LEU A 16 -46.47 -6.61 -33.50
CA LEU A 16 -45.35 -6.26 -32.63
C LEU A 16 -44.08 -6.25 -33.49
N GLY A 17 -43.60 -5.07 -33.84
CA GLY A 17 -42.27 -4.91 -34.45
C GLY A 17 -41.22 -5.29 -33.41
N SER A 18 -40.54 -6.41 -33.62
CA SER A 18 -39.31 -6.73 -32.90
C SER A 18 -38.22 -5.78 -33.37
N SER A 19 -37.76 -4.93 -32.46
CA SER A 19 -36.55 -4.14 -32.67
C SER A 19 -35.35 -5.08 -32.60
N ASP A 20 -34.84 -5.48 -33.76
CA ASP A 20 -33.61 -6.27 -33.87
C ASP A 20 -32.41 -5.38 -33.52
N TRP A 21 -31.64 -5.79 -32.52
CA TRP A 21 -30.43 -5.09 -32.11
C TRP A 21 -29.35 -5.23 -33.18
N LEU A 22 -28.97 -4.11 -33.80
CA LEU A 22 -27.84 -4.08 -34.72
C LEU A 22 -26.55 -4.27 -33.91
N SER A 23 -25.84 -5.36 -34.16
CA SER A 23 -24.56 -5.67 -33.51
C SER A 23 -23.42 -5.59 -34.53
N VAL A 24 -22.32 -4.95 -34.16
CA VAL A 24 -21.07 -4.88 -34.93
C VAL A 24 -19.96 -5.47 -34.08
N ASN A 25 -19.18 -6.38 -34.66
CA ASN A 25 -18.01 -6.96 -34.01
C ASN A 25 -16.77 -6.16 -34.41
N VAL A 26 -16.07 -5.61 -33.42
CA VAL A 26 -14.77 -4.94 -33.60
C VAL A 26 -13.69 -5.84 -33.01
N PRO A 27 -12.67 -6.25 -33.79
CA PRO A 27 -11.57 -7.04 -33.24
C PRO A 27 -10.72 -6.18 -32.30
N VAL A 28 -10.30 -6.77 -31.19
CA VAL A 28 -9.38 -6.16 -30.22
C VAL A 28 -8.09 -6.97 -30.21
N GLU A 29 -6.96 -6.30 -30.41
CA GLU A 29 -5.61 -6.88 -30.32
C GLU A 29 -4.88 -6.26 -29.11
N VAL A 30 -4.21 -7.09 -28.33
CA VAL A 30 -3.36 -6.68 -27.20
C VAL A 30 -1.92 -7.04 -27.55
N LYS A 31 -1.01 -6.07 -27.56
CA LYS A 31 0.41 -6.24 -27.92
C LYS A 31 1.29 -6.17 -26.67
N GLU A 32 2.47 -6.80 -26.73
CA GLU A 32 3.52 -6.62 -25.73
C GLU A 32 4.06 -5.18 -25.84
N PRO A 33 4.03 -4.39 -24.76
CA PRO A 33 4.39 -2.98 -24.83
C PRO A 33 5.87 -2.70 -24.62
N LEU A 34 6.66 -3.68 -24.18
CA LEU A 34 8.08 -3.50 -23.88
C LEU A 34 8.97 -4.19 -24.91
N GLU A 35 10.02 -3.48 -25.34
CA GLU A 35 10.96 -3.97 -26.34
C GLU A 35 12.40 -3.60 -25.96
N ILE A 36 13.35 -4.53 -26.10
CA ILE A 36 14.78 -4.20 -26.03
C ILE A 36 15.20 -3.65 -27.39
N LEU A 37 15.67 -2.40 -27.41
CA LEU A 37 16.00 -1.67 -28.64
C LEU A 37 17.49 -1.69 -28.96
N ASP A 38 18.35 -1.65 -27.94
CA ASP A 38 19.81 -1.63 -28.09
C ASP A 38 20.50 -2.30 -26.90
N TYR A 39 21.61 -2.99 -27.16
CA TYR A 39 22.39 -3.71 -26.16
C TYR A 39 23.82 -3.95 -26.67
N PRO A 40 24.81 -4.16 -25.78
CA PRO A 40 26.17 -4.41 -26.21
C PRO A 40 26.29 -5.69 -27.02
N SER A 41 26.96 -5.62 -28.18
CA SER A 41 27.13 -6.77 -29.07
C SER A 41 28.14 -7.81 -28.56
N SER A 42 29.01 -7.43 -27.61
CA SER A 42 30.04 -8.30 -27.04
C SER A 42 30.60 -7.73 -25.74
N PHE A 43 31.08 -8.62 -24.87
CA PHE A 43 31.82 -8.27 -23.66
C PHE A 43 33.19 -8.93 -23.67
N SER A 44 34.21 -8.24 -23.16
CA SER A 44 35.57 -8.77 -22.97
C SER A 44 36.06 -8.37 -21.60
N LEU A 45 36.31 -9.35 -20.74
CA LEU A 45 36.59 -9.18 -19.32
C LEU A 45 37.68 -10.15 -18.87
N TYR A 46 38.49 -9.73 -17.92
CA TYR A 46 39.42 -10.58 -17.19
C TYR A 46 38.80 -11.11 -15.89
N SER A 47 39.33 -12.22 -15.39
CA SER A 47 38.90 -12.80 -14.12
C SER A 47 39.08 -11.79 -12.98
N GLY A 48 38.03 -11.58 -12.18
CA GLY A 48 38.01 -10.61 -11.08
C GLY A 48 37.44 -9.23 -11.44
N GLU A 49 37.18 -8.94 -12.72
CA GLU A 49 36.63 -7.65 -13.15
C GLU A 49 35.12 -7.56 -13.01
N THR A 50 34.65 -6.32 -12.84
CA THR A 50 33.24 -5.95 -12.95
C THR A 50 33.08 -5.04 -14.17
N LEU A 51 32.13 -5.36 -15.05
CA LEU A 51 31.75 -4.51 -16.17
C LEU A 51 30.40 -3.88 -15.92
N SER A 52 30.31 -2.56 -16.07
CA SER A 52 29.04 -1.85 -16.18
C SER A 52 28.71 -1.63 -17.65
N PHE A 53 27.44 -1.78 -18.01
CA PHE A 53 26.95 -1.59 -19.38
C PHE A 53 25.51 -1.07 -19.40
N GLU A 54 25.09 -0.56 -20.56
CA GLU A 54 23.74 -0.01 -20.75
C GLU A 54 22.92 -0.89 -21.70
N ILE A 55 21.63 -1.03 -21.43
CA ILE A 55 20.63 -1.61 -22.33
C ILE A 55 19.57 -0.54 -22.58
N THR A 56 19.16 -0.36 -23.84
CA THR A 56 18.07 0.55 -24.17
C THR A 56 16.77 -0.24 -24.30
N VAL A 57 15.76 0.15 -23.54
CA VAL A 57 14.41 -0.45 -23.54
C VAL A 57 13.39 0.60 -23.98
N GLY A 58 12.47 0.21 -24.85
CA GLY A 58 11.31 0.99 -25.25
C GLY A 58 10.05 0.50 -24.54
N ASN A 59 9.23 1.43 -24.06
CA ASN A 59 7.88 1.20 -23.59
C ASN A 59 6.89 1.96 -24.49
N LEU A 60 6.12 1.22 -25.27
CA LEU A 60 5.13 1.71 -26.21
C LEU A 60 3.76 1.99 -25.57
N ALA A 61 3.54 1.55 -24.33
CA ALA A 61 2.33 1.85 -23.58
C ALA A 61 2.42 3.21 -22.87
N SER A 62 1.26 3.74 -22.49
CA SER A 62 1.14 4.98 -21.71
C SER A 62 1.32 4.78 -20.19
N ILE A 63 1.52 3.54 -19.76
CA ILE A 63 1.69 3.18 -18.35
C ILE A 63 3.13 2.77 -18.07
N THR A 64 3.57 2.93 -16.82
CA THR A 64 4.90 2.53 -16.38
C THR A 64 4.92 1.04 -16.07
N TYR A 65 5.99 0.34 -16.46
CA TYR A 65 6.24 -1.06 -16.13
C TYR A 65 7.37 -1.21 -15.12
N PHE A 66 7.28 -2.18 -14.23
CA PHE A 66 8.41 -2.63 -13.44
C PHE A 66 8.97 -3.90 -14.04
N VAL A 67 10.26 -3.86 -14.36
CA VAL A 67 10.95 -4.96 -15.03
C VAL A 67 12.18 -5.36 -14.25
N GLU A 68 12.38 -6.65 -14.12
CA GLU A 68 13.65 -7.24 -13.74
C GLU A 68 14.41 -7.58 -15.03
N LEU A 69 15.69 -7.17 -15.12
CA LEU A 69 16.58 -7.66 -16.18
C LEU A 69 17.15 -9.01 -15.74
N ASP A 70 16.69 -10.06 -16.40
CA ASP A 70 17.10 -11.42 -16.12
C ASP A 70 18.21 -11.85 -17.10
N PHE A 71 19.36 -12.24 -16.56
CA PHE A 71 20.56 -12.55 -17.34
C PHE A 71 20.93 -14.03 -17.19
N HIS A 72 21.11 -14.71 -18.32
CA HIS A 72 21.57 -16.10 -18.34
C HIS A 72 22.71 -16.33 -19.31
N LEU A 73 23.70 -17.10 -18.89
CA LEU A 73 24.70 -17.68 -19.76
C LEU A 73 24.16 -18.99 -20.33
N ASN A 74 24.58 -19.28 -21.56
CA ASN A 74 24.36 -20.60 -22.16
C ASN A 74 25.02 -21.75 -21.37
N ASP A 75 26.00 -21.45 -20.52
CA ASP A 75 26.58 -22.39 -19.54
C ASP A 75 26.16 -22.01 -18.11
N THR A 76 25.12 -22.67 -17.62
CA THR A 76 24.55 -22.42 -16.29
C THR A 76 25.47 -22.86 -15.15
N GLN A 77 26.34 -23.87 -15.38
CA GLN A 77 27.32 -24.30 -14.38
C GLN A 77 28.45 -23.28 -14.23
N TYR A 78 28.93 -22.74 -15.35
CA TYR A 78 29.91 -21.66 -15.33
C TYR A 78 29.32 -20.41 -14.67
N GLN A 79 28.09 -20.01 -15.02
CA GLN A 79 27.39 -18.89 -14.38
C GLN A 79 27.32 -19.08 -12.87
N ALA A 80 26.74 -20.18 -12.41
CA ALA A 80 26.50 -20.43 -10.98
C ALA A 80 27.80 -20.38 -10.14
N LYS A 81 28.94 -20.72 -10.74
CA LYS A 81 30.22 -20.79 -10.05
C LYS A 81 31.06 -19.50 -10.16
N TYR A 82 30.93 -18.75 -11.25
CA TYR A 82 31.91 -17.72 -11.60
C TYR A 82 31.32 -16.36 -11.99
N VAL A 83 30.03 -16.24 -12.23
CA VAL A 83 29.44 -15.00 -12.73
C VAL A 83 28.32 -14.52 -11.82
N THR A 84 28.35 -13.25 -11.48
CA THR A 84 27.27 -12.57 -10.76
C THR A 84 26.77 -11.43 -11.60
N PHE A 85 25.47 -11.41 -11.90
CA PHE A 85 24.81 -10.32 -12.59
C PHE A 85 24.19 -9.34 -11.59
N SER A 86 24.01 -8.11 -12.03
CA SER A 86 23.21 -7.12 -11.31
C SER A 86 21.77 -7.60 -11.18
N ASN A 87 21.22 -7.54 -9.97
CA ASN A 87 19.81 -7.81 -9.70
C ASN A 87 19.13 -6.49 -9.31
N HIS A 88 18.49 -5.84 -10.28
CA HIS A 88 17.78 -4.57 -10.07
C HIS A 88 16.43 -4.62 -10.77
N ASN A 89 15.43 -4.03 -10.11
CA ASN A 89 14.15 -3.70 -10.70
C ASN A 89 14.20 -2.29 -11.28
N TYR A 90 13.74 -2.15 -12.52
CA TYR A 90 13.70 -0.88 -13.23
C TYR A 90 12.26 -0.44 -13.42
N SER A 91 12.02 0.87 -13.30
CA SER A 91 10.75 1.50 -13.64
C SER A 91 10.83 2.07 -15.05
N ILE A 92 10.15 1.43 -16.02
CA ILE A 92 10.15 1.81 -17.43
C ILE A 92 8.89 2.62 -17.75
N GLN A 93 8.97 3.94 -17.59
CA GLN A 93 8.02 4.90 -18.16
C GLN A 93 7.87 4.81 -19.69
N SER A 94 6.77 5.34 -20.20
CA SER A 94 6.51 5.48 -21.64
C SER A 94 7.66 6.17 -22.37
N GLY A 95 8.05 5.63 -23.53
CA GLY A 95 9.18 6.10 -24.32
C GLY A 95 10.42 5.20 -24.17
N THR A 96 11.59 5.76 -24.47
CA THR A 96 12.86 5.02 -24.50
C THR A 96 13.72 5.36 -23.29
N GLN A 97 14.28 4.34 -22.64
CA GLN A 97 15.14 4.49 -21.47
C GLN A 97 16.38 3.62 -21.54
N LYS A 98 17.45 4.13 -20.94
CA LYS A 98 18.71 3.43 -20.77
C LYS A 98 18.79 2.85 -19.36
N LEU A 99 18.99 1.55 -19.28
CA LEU A 99 19.09 0.79 -18.04
C LEU A 99 20.55 0.41 -17.82
N SER A 100 21.10 0.78 -16.68
CA SER A 100 22.46 0.43 -16.30
C SER A 100 22.48 -0.90 -15.57
N ALA A 101 23.18 -1.88 -16.14
CA ALA A 101 23.41 -3.18 -15.53
C ALA A 101 24.91 -3.41 -15.32
N TRP A 102 25.25 -4.43 -14.53
CA TRP A 102 26.63 -4.86 -14.40
C TRP A 102 26.75 -6.37 -14.30
N LEU A 103 27.92 -6.89 -14.65
CA LEU A 103 28.27 -8.28 -14.40
C LEU A 103 29.68 -8.35 -13.81
N LYS A 104 29.89 -9.31 -12.91
CA LYS A 104 31.16 -9.53 -12.22
C LYS A 104 31.64 -10.94 -12.46
N ILE A 105 32.92 -11.08 -12.83
CA ILE A 105 33.59 -12.36 -13.03
C ILE A 105 34.41 -12.69 -11.79
N SER A 106 34.29 -13.92 -11.28
CA SER A 106 35.10 -14.42 -10.17
C SER A 106 36.60 -14.35 -10.51
N PRO A 107 37.48 -13.98 -9.56
CA PRO A 107 38.94 -14.05 -9.76
C PRO A 107 39.46 -15.44 -10.12
N THR A 108 38.69 -16.50 -9.79
CA THR A 108 39.05 -17.90 -10.07
C THR A 108 38.43 -18.46 -11.34
N ALA A 109 37.74 -17.61 -12.12
CA ALA A 109 37.08 -18.03 -13.35
C ALA A 109 38.12 -18.44 -14.42
N PRO A 110 38.02 -19.63 -15.02
CA PRO A 110 38.84 -20.00 -16.16
C PRO A 110 38.37 -19.27 -17.44
N PRO A 111 39.23 -19.04 -18.44
CA PRO A 111 38.81 -18.44 -19.71
C PRO A 111 37.69 -19.22 -20.40
N ALA A 112 36.65 -18.54 -20.88
CA ALA A 112 35.52 -19.14 -21.58
C ALA A 112 34.94 -18.19 -22.63
N ASN A 113 34.31 -18.75 -23.67
CA ASN A 113 33.52 -18.01 -24.65
C ASN A 113 32.04 -18.36 -24.44
N LEU A 114 31.28 -17.41 -23.92
CA LEU A 114 29.90 -17.62 -23.47
C LEU A 114 28.95 -16.67 -24.19
N MET A 115 27.68 -17.05 -24.26
CA MET A 115 26.60 -16.19 -24.75
C MET A 115 25.74 -15.76 -23.57
N ILE A 116 25.45 -14.46 -23.47
CA ILE A 116 24.50 -13.90 -22.51
C ILE A 116 23.15 -13.71 -23.22
N THR A 117 22.09 -14.24 -22.61
CA THR A 117 20.70 -13.93 -22.92
C THR A 117 20.21 -12.88 -21.92
N ILE A 118 19.55 -11.84 -22.43
CA ILE A 118 18.96 -10.76 -21.64
C ILE A 118 17.44 -10.85 -21.84
N ASN A 119 16.71 -11.11 -20.75
CA ASN A 119 15.26 -11.14 -20.76
C ASN A 119 14.70 -9.96 -19.97
N LEU A 120 13.58 -9.41 -20.43
CA LEU A 120 12.74 -8.54 -19.63
C LEU A 120 11.71 -9.42 -18.94
N LYS A 121 11.78 -9.50 -17.62
CA LYS A 121 10.75 -10.16 -16.83
C LYS A 121 9.85 -9.08 -16.25
N THR A 122 8.63 -9.01 -16.78
CA THR A 122 7.59 -8.15 -16.23
C THR A 122 6.97 -8.85 -15.03
N ASP A 123 7.00 -8.21 -13.87
CA ASP A 123 5.94 -8.45 -12.91
C ASP A 123 4.65 -7.86 -13.48
N ALA A 124 3.50 -8.51 -13.26
CA ALA A 124 2.21 -8.03 -13.77
C ALA A 124 2.09 -6.50 -13.58
N PRO A 125 1.60 -5.74 -14.59
CA PRO A 125 1.80 -4.29 -14.68
C PRO A 125 1.46 -3.59 -13.37
N ASN A 126 2.52 -3.23 -12.65
CA ASN A 126 2.43 -2.46 -11.42
C ASN A 126 2.46 -0.98 -11.83
N LEU A 127 1.33 -0.29 -11.66
CA LEU A 127 1.20 1.13 -11.96
C LEU A 127 1.96 1.93 -10.89
N SER A 128 3.23 2.27 -11.10
CA SER A 128 4.03 3.20 -10.24
C SER A 128 5.36 3.60 -10.93
N PRO A 129 6.11 4.61 -10.46
CA PRO A 129 5.91 6.03 -10.74
C PRO A 129 7.06 6.65 -11.56
N SER A 130 6.80 7.77 -12.21
CA SER A 130 7.81 8.61 -12.88
C SER A 130 8.39 9.66 -11.91
N PRO A 131 9.70 9.98 -11.93
CA PRO A 131 10.25 11.11 -11.21
C PRO A 131 10.04 12.41 -12.01
N SER A 132 9.19 13.26 -11.43
CA SER A 132 8.87 14.68 -11.65
C SER A 132 9.68 15.48 -12.70
N PRO A 133 8.98 16.34 -13.47
CA PRO A 133 8.66 17.66 -12.94
C PRO A 133 7.16 17.82 -12.74
N SER A 134 6.78 18.16 -11.50
CA SER A 134 5.55 18.79 -11.05
C SER A 134 4.44 18.97 -12.09
N THR A 135 3.81 17.87 -12.47
CA THR A 135 2.43 17.92 -12.90
C THR A 135 1.69 17.15 -11.83
N ILE A 136 1.02 17.88 -10.94
CA ILE A 136 0.11 17.32 -9.95
C ILE A 136 -0.87 16.45 -10.73
N LEU A 137 -0.61 15.14 -10.80
CA LEU A 137 -1.63 14.18 -11.18
C LEU A 137 -2.59 14.23 -10.00
N THR A 138 -3.56 15.13 -10.08
CA THR A 138 -4.73 15.09 -9.22
C THR A 138 -5.32 13.70 -9.40
N PHE A 139 -5.03 12.83 -8.44
CA PHE A 139 -5.70 11.55 -8.26
C PHE A 139 -7.16 11.89 -8.00
N ASN A 140 -7.93 12.11 -9.07
CA ASN A 140 -9.31 12.56 -8.98
C ASN A 140 -10.25 11.38 -8.70
N ARG A 141 -9.77 10.41 -7.92
CA ARG A 141 -10.56 9.30 -7.42
C ARG A 141 -11.17 9.77 -6.12
N SER A 142 -12.50 9.82 -6.06
CA SER A 142 -13.20 10.11 -4.81
C SER A 142 -12.72 9.13 -3.74
N LEU A 143 -12.09 9.66 -2.69
CA LEU A 143 -11.68 8.89 -1.53
C LEU A 143 -12.91 8.24 -0.88
N THR A 144 -12.75 7.00 -0.41
CA THR A 144 -13.75 6.35 0.43
C THR A 144 -13.91 7.15 1.74
N PRO A 145 -15.05 7.01 2.45
CA PRO A 145 -15.21 7.67 3.75
C PRO A 145 -14.07 7.40 4.74
N SER A 146 -13.55 6.15 4.78
CA SER A 146 -12.41 5.77 5.61
C SER A 146 -11.13 6.55 5.26
N LEU A 147 -10.83 6.68 3.96
CA LEU A 147 -9.64 7.38 3.47
C LEU A 147 -9.78 8.90 3.62
N LYS A 148 -10.99 9.45 3.41
CA LYS A 148 -11.27 10.87 3.72
C LYS A 148 -11.02 11.18 5.18
N LEU A 149 -11.47 10.30 6.07
CA LEU A 149 -11.26 10.43 7.50
C LEU A 149 -9.76 10.35 7.85
N LEU A 150 -9.03 9.40 7.26
CA LEU A 150 -7.58 9.27 7.39
C LEU A 150 -6.85 10.56 6.98
N GLY A 151 -7.13 11.09 5.79
CA GLY A 151 -6.50 12.32 5.31
C GLY A 151 -6.77 13.53 6.21
N GLY A 152 -8.01 13.68 6.68
CA GLY A 152 -8.39 14.71 7.66
C GLY A 152 -7.67 14.54 9.00
N GLY A 153 -7.63 13.32 9.54
CA GLY A 153 -6.96 13.01 10.80
C GLY A 153 -5.44 13.22 10.73
N ALA A 154 -4.81 12.80 9.62
CA ALA A 154 -3.41 13.06 9.33
C ALA A 154 -3.10 14.57 9.31
N ARG A 155 -3.97 15.38 8.67
CA ARG A 155 -3.80 16.84 8.68
C ARG A 155 -4.01 17.48 10.03
N TRP A 156 -5.00 17.03 10.79
CA TRP A 156 -5.18 17.50 12.16
C TRP A 156 -3.94 17.22 13.03
N ALA A 157 -3.34 16.02 12.87
CA ALA A 157 -2.16 15.60 13.62
C ALA A 157 -0.91 16.42 13.23
N ALA A 158 -0.66 16.60 11.94
CA ALA A 158 0.51 17.33 11.43
C ALA A 158 0.43 18.87 11.54
N ARG A 159 -0.76 19.41 11.88
CA ARG A 159 -1.04 20.86 11.86
C ARG A 159 -0.81 21.45 10.47
N ASN A 160 0.23 22.28 10.32
CA ASN A 160 0.62 22.93 9.07
C ASN A 160 1.83 22.26 8.42
N GLY A 161 2.37 21.20 9.04
CA GLY A 161 3.49 20.46 8.51
C GLY A 161 3.14 19.71 7.22
N THR A 162 4.15 19.39 6.42
CA THR A 162 3.98 18.82 5.09
C THR A 162 4.86 17.60 4.84
N SER A 163 5.88 17.34 5.65
CA SER A 163 6.66 16.10 5.51
C SER A 163 6.01 14.95 6.28
N ALA A 164 5.88 13.79 5.62
CA ALA A 164 5.31 12.58 6.21
C ALA A 164 6.26 11.39 6.05
N LEU A 165 6.54 10.67 7.13
CA LEU A 165 7.14 9.34 7.08
C LEU A 165 6.03 8.29 7.17
N TYR A 166 5.95 7.40 6.19
CA TYR A 166 5.00 6.29 6.17
C TYR A 166 5.70 4.95 6.29
N ILE A 167 5.61 4.37 7.48
CA ILE A 167 6.13 3.05 7.84
C ILE A 167 5.04 2.01 7.58
N ASN A 168 5.19 1.21 6.53
CA ASN A 168 4.12 0.39 5.95
C ASN A 168 4.54 -1.05 5.66
N GLU A 169 3.54 -1.94 5.59
CA GLU A 169 3.77 -3.39 5.49
C GLU A 169 4.55 -3.78 4.22
N LYS A 170 4.35 -3.08 3.10
CA LYS A 170 5.07 -3.38 1.86
C LYS A 170 6.57 -3.07 1.99
N ASP A 171 6.93 -1.88 2.46
CA ASP A 171 8.33 -1.52 2.62
C ASP A 171 8.99 -2.34 3.74
N ASN A 172 8.24 -2.74 4.79
CA ASN A 172 8.73 -3.68 5.82
C ASN A 172 8.99 -5.07 5.22
N TRP A 173 8.05 -5.58 4.41
CA TRP A 173 8.23 -6.83 3.67
C TRP A 173 9.45 -6.76 2.76
N VAL A 174 9.61 -5.72 1.94
CA VAL A 174 10.78 -5.57 1.04
C VAL A 174 12.10 -5.63 1.83
N ALA A 175 12.16 -4.99 3.01
CA ALA A 175 13.35 -4.96 3.85
C ALA A 175 13.73 -6.34 4.42
N HIS A 176 12.74 -7.17 4.78
CA HIS A 176 12.97 -8.36 5.63
C HIS A 176 12.65 -9.71 4.97
N HIS A 177 11.79 -9.77 3.95
CA HIS A 177 11.26 -11.04 3.43
C HIS A 177 12.32 -12.01 2.86
N LEU A 178 13.45 -11.48 2.37
CA LEU A 178 14.56 -12.31 1.84
C LEU A 178 15.63 -12.62 2.90
N THR A 179 15.80 -11.74 3.89
CA THR A 179 16.91 -11.80 4.84
C THR A 179 16.56 -12.59 6.10
N ASP A 180 15.29 -12.53 6.50
CA ASP A 180 14.90 -12.97 7.84
C ASP A 180 14.29 -14.39 7.85
N GLY A 181 14.30 -15.06 6.70
CA GLY A 181 13.97 -16.47 6.51
C GLY A 181 12.47 -16.74 6.25
N ALA A 182 12.19 -17.92 5.71
CA ALA A 182 10.83 -18.39 5.40
C ALA A 182 9.91 -18.57 6.63
N ASP A 183 10.49 -18.45 7.84
CA ASP A 183 9.78 -18.58 9.12
C ASP A 183 9.06 -17.28 9.53
N TRP A 184 9.27 -16.17 8.81
CA TRP A 184 8.43 -14.98 8.96
C TRP A 184 7.12 -15.19 8.23
N GLY A 185 6.00 -15.22 8.95
CA GLY A 185 4.69 -15.25 8.32
C GLY A 185 3.54 -15.74 9.22
N PRO A 186 2.31 -15.63 8.69
CA PRO A 186 2.01 -15.38 7.28
C PRO A 186 2.09 -13.90 6.91
N TRP A 187 2.91 -13.58 5.90
CA TRP A 187 2.86 -12.28 5.23
C TRP A 187 1.52 -12.11 4.52
N LEU A 188 1.07 -10.86 4.43
CA LEU A 188 -0.05 -10.51 3.58
C LEU A 188 0.33 -10.71 2.10
N PRO A 189 -0.63 -10.99 1.21
CA PRO A 189 -0.35 -11.02 -0.22
C PRO A 189 0.31 -9.71 -0.67
N GLU A 190 1.37 -9.81 -1.48
CA GLU A 190 2.13 -8.65 -1.94
C GLU A 190 1.25 -7.60 -2.63
N SER A 191 0.30 -8.05 -3.45
CA SER A 191 -0.67 -7.18 -4.12
C SER A 191 -1.59 -6.41 -3.15
N LEU A 192 -1.89 -6.98 -1.99
CA LEU A 192 -2.66 -6.31 -0.95
C LEU A 192 -1.82 -5.21 -0.30
N MET A 193 -0.56 -5.51 0.04
CA MET A 193 0.37 -4.54 0.61
C MET A 193 0.67 -3.40 -0.37
N ASP A 194 0.84 -3.69 -1.67
CA ASP A 194 0.99 -2.67 -2.72
C ASP A 194 -0.24 -1.76 -2.81
N ASN A 195 -1.43 -2.35 -2.77
CA ASN A 195 -2.68 -1.59 -2.80
C ASN A 195 -2.82 -0.68 -1.56
N TRP A 196 -2.47 -1.18 -0.37
CA TRP A 196 -2.51 -0.38 0.86
C TRP A 196 -1.53 0.78 0.82
N ARG A 197 -0.26 0.49 0.48
CA ARG A 197 0.78 1.49 0.33
C ARG A 197 0.35 2.57 -0.65
N SER A 198 -0.20 2.19 -1.81
CA SER A 198 -0.67 3.12 -2.84
C SER A 198 -1.84 3.99 -2.38
N LEU A 199 -2.87 3.40 -1.76
CA LEU A 199 -4.07 4.13 -1.33
C LEU A 199 -3.79 5.08 -0.17
N ILE A 200 -2.99 4.67 0.82
CA ILE A 200 -2.64 5.52 1.96
C ILE A 200 -1.71 6.65 1.52
N SER A 201 -0.65 6.37 0.74
CA SER A 201 0.23 7.43 0.23
C SER A 201 -0.52 8.43 -0.63
N SER A 202 -1.35 7.98 -1.58
CA SER A 202 -2.19 8.86 -2.40
C SER A 202 -3.15 9.72 -1.57
N THR A 203 -3.66 9.18 -0.45
CA THR A 203 -4.53 9.92 0.48
C THR A 203 -3.75 11.00 1.22
N LEU A 204 -2.52 10.71 1.65
CA LEU A 204 -1.63 11.68 2.29
C LEU A 204 -1.20 12.77 1.29
N GLU A 205 -0.83 12.41 0.06
CA GLU A 205 -0.47 13.36 -0.99
C GLU A 205 -1.65 14.28 -1.36
N GLN A 206 -2.86 13.74 -1.50
CA GLN A 206 -4.07 14.55 -1.70
C GLN A 206 -4.36 15.48 -0.51
N SER A 207 -3.94 15.07 0.68
CA SER A 207 -4.01 15.92 1.87
C SER A 207 -2.91 16.98 1.88
N GLY A 208 -1.90 16.88 1.02
CA GLY A 208 -0.81 17.85 0.82
C GLY A 208 0.48 17.49 1.56
N PHE A 209 0.73 16.20 1.77
CA PHE A 209 1.99 15.71 2.34
C PHE A 209 2.98 15.30 1.24
N GLU A 210 4.27 15.52 1.50
CA GLU A 210 5.39 14.87 0.83
C GLU A 210 5.71 13.57 1.59
N VAL A 211 5.48 12.42 0.97
CA VAL A 211 5.55 11.11 1.63
C VAL A 211 6.90 10.44 1.39
N THR A 212 7.63 10.17 2.47
CA THR A 212 8.80 9.28 2.51
C THR A 212 8.40 7.92 3.04
N PHE A 213 8.91 6.86 2.44
CA PHE A 213 8.61 5.47 2.83
C PHE A 213 9.76 4.88 3.65
N ALA A 214 9.42 4.03 4.62
CA ALA A 214 10.38 3.21 5.34
C ALA A 214 9.78 1.84 5.70
N GLY A 215 10.63 0.81 5.73
CA GLY A 215 10.25 -0.50 6.22
C GLY A 215 10.34 -0.64 7.74
N ASP A 216 11.24 0.12 8.37
CA ASP A 216 11.46 0.11 9.83
C ASP A 216 11.30 1.50 10.43
N ILE A 217 11.09 1.54 11.75
CA ILE A 217 11.18 2.80 12.51
C ILE A 217 12.65 3.27 12.51
N PRO A 218 12.99 4.43 11.91
CA PRO A 218 14.35 4.94 11.93
C PRO A 218 14.75 5.41 13.33
N GLU A 219 16.05 5.57 13.57
CA GLU A 219 16.59 6.02 14.87
C GLU A 219 16.09 7.41 15.30
N SER A 220 15.60 8.23 14.36
CA SER A 220 15.00 9.53 14.64
C SER A 220 13.79 9.81 13.76
N LEU A 221 12.76 10.40 14.38
CA LEU A 221 11.52 10.82 13.74
C LEU A 221 11.45 12.34 13.51
N ASN A 222 12.41 13.10 14.04
CA ASN A 222 12.35 14.57 14.11
C ASN A 222 12.47 15.29 12.75
N ALA A 223 12.80 14.57 11.69
CA ALA A 223 12.84 15.11 10.32
C ALA A 223 11.44 15.24 9.69
N TYR A 224 10.41 14.68 10.33
CA TYR A 224 9.07 14.59 9.79
C TYR A 224 8.07 15.36 10.65
N ASP A 225 7.13 16.06 10.00
CA ASP A 225 6.02 16.70 10.67
C ASP A 225 4.94 15.68 11.08
N LEU A 226 4.84 14.60 10.31
CA LEU A 226 3.92 13.49 10.50
C LEU A 226 4.64 12.15 10.37
N VAL A 227 4.36 11.23 11.29
CA VAL A 227 4.75 9.82 11.16
C VAL A 227 3.48 8.99 11.11
N ILE A 228 3.39 8.09 10.15
CA ILE A 228 2.29 7.14 9.98
C ILE A 228 2.87 5.75 10.16
N ILE A 229 2.32 4.99 11.11
CA ILE A 229 2.77 3.63 11.39
C ILE A 229 1.61 2.67 11.13
N GLU A 230 1.80 1.83 10.12
CA GLU A 230 0.90 0.74 9.75
C GLU A 230 1.58 -0.62 9.86
N ALA A 231 2.88 -0.72 9.55
CA ALA A 231 3.62 -1.97 9.64
C ALA A 231 3.73 -2.47 11.08
N SER A 232 3.01 -3.54 11.39
CA SER A 232 3.01 -4.12 12.74
C SER A 232 4.40 -4.65 13.11
N TRP A 233 5.10 -5.25 12.16
CA TRP A 233 6.42 -5.86 12.40
C TRP A 233 7.59 -4.89 12.39
N ALA A 234 7.37 -3.64 11.97
CA ALA A 234 8.33 -2.55 12.16
C ALA A 234 8.38 -2.04 13.61
N VAL A 235 7.43 -2.45 14.45
CA VAL A 235 7.27 -1.95 15.81
C VAL A 235 7.70 -2.98 16.84
N GLU A 236 8.51 -2.53 17.81
CA GLU A 236 8.97 -3.28 18.97
C GLU A 236 8.81 -2.41 20.23
N PRO A 237 8.76 -3.00 21.44
CA PRO A 237 8.69 -2.23 22.69
C PRO A 237 9.77 -1.16 22.86
N LYS A 238 10.96 -1.40 22.30
CA LYS A 238 12.07 -0.42 22.32
C LYS A 238 11.71 0.89 21.60
N HIS A 239 10.77 0.88 20.65
CA HIS A 239 10.35 2.05 19.89
C HIS A 239 9.36 2.94 20.65
N ALA A 240 8.75 2.46 21.73
CA ALA A 240 7.74 3.23 22.48
C ALA A 240 8.30 4.54 23.04
N GLN A 241 9.54 4.52 23.56
CA GLN A 241 10.18 5.73 24.10
C GLN A 241 10.48 6.76 23.00
N LEU A 242 10.96 6.32 21.83
CA LEU A 242 11.22 7.19 20.68
C LEU A 242 9.94 7.90 20.20
N VAL A 243 8.84 7.15 20.07
CA VAL A 243 7.53 7.70 19.65
C VAL A 243 6.98 8.67 20.70
N LYS A 244 7.10 8.33 21.98
CA LYS A 244 6.71 9.20 23.09
C LYS A 244 7.47 10.53 23.05
N GLU A 245 8.79 10.49 22.85
CA GLU A 245 9.64 11.68 22.75
C GLU A 245 9.27 12.54 21.54
N TYR A 246 9.10 11.93 20.37
CA TYR A 246 8.66 12.60 19.15
C TYR A 246 7.33 13.36 19.34
N LEU A 247 6.31 12.69 19.91
CA LEU A 247 5.04 13.34 20.27
C LEU A 247 5.24 14.49 21.26
N SER A 248 6.00 14.25 22.34
CA SER A 248 6.25 15.28 23.36
C SER A 248 6.89 16.55 22.77
N GLY A 249 7.76 16.37 21.76
CA GLY A 249 8.46 17.44 21.03
C GLY A 249 7.59 18.24 20.08
N GLY A 250 6.38 17.76 19.76
CA GLY A 250 5.44 18.44 18.87
C GLY A 250 5.10 17.70 17.58
N GLY A 251 5.64 16.50 17.39
CA GLY A 251 5.37 15.67 16.22
C GLY A 251 3.90 15.26 16.08
N GLY A 252 3.46 15.10 14.84
CA GLY A 252 2.18 14.47 14.51
C GLY A 252 2.35 12.97 14.32
N LEU A 253 1.45 12.17 14.87
CA LEU A 253 1.46 10.71 14.74
C LEU A 253 0.11 10.19 14.25
N VAL A 254 0.15 9.29 13.28
CA VAL A 254 -0.99 8.43 12.90
C VAL A 254 -0.61 6.98 13.20
N ILE A 255 -1.43 6.29 13.97
CA ILE A 255 -1.30 4.84 14.16
C ILE A 255 -2.50 4.16 13.54
N LEU A 256 -2.24 3.19 12.67
CA LEU A 256 -3.26 2.41 12.00
C LEU A 256 -3.34 0.99 12.57
N ARG A 257 -4.51 0.37 12.44
CA ARG A 257 -4.69 -1.08 12.64
C ARG A 257 -4.32 -1.55 14.05
N GLY A 258 -3.79 -2.78 14.13
CA GLY A 258 -3.37 -3.43 15.38
C GLY A 258 -1.99 -3.01 15.89
N VAL A 259 -1.35 -2.03 15.25
CA VAL A 259 0.00 -1.56 15.61
C VAL A 259 0.18 -1.22 17.10
N PRO A 260 -0.78 -0.61 17.83
CA PRO A 260 -0.57 -0.26 19.24
C PRO A 260 -0.12 -1.43 20.12
N CYS A 261 -0.58 -2.65 19.84
CA CYS A 261 -0.21 -3.85 20.59
C CYS A 261 1.30 -4.12 20.57
N TYR A 262 1.96 -3.80 19.44
CA TYR A 262 3.36 -4.12 19.17
C TYR A 262 4.34 -3.22 19.93
N PHE A 263 3.88 -2.06 20.40
CA PHE A 263 4.65 -1.24 21.34
C PHE A 263 4.71 -1.83 22.75
N ASN A 264 3.83 -2.77 23.10
CA ASN A 264 3.87 -3.45 24.40
C ASN A 264 4.52 -4.84 24.27
N VAL A 265 4.13 -5.60 23.26
CA VAL A 265 4.62 -6.97 23.04
C VAL A 265 5.06 -7.11 21.60
N TYR A 266 6.33 -7.46 21.39
CA TYR A 266 6.79 -7.86 20.07
C TYR A 266 6.51 -9.35 19.85
N CYS A 267 5.71 -9.66 18.83
CA CYS A 267 5.45 -11.03 18.41
C CYS A 267 5.47 -11.08 16.87
N LYS A 268 6.22 -12.02 16.31
CA LYS A 268 6.31 -12.21 14.86
C LYS A 268 5.17 -13.07 14.30
N ASP A 269 4.38 -13.71 15.17
CA ASP A 269 3.30 -14.61 14.77
C ASP A 269 1.98 -13.87 14.47
N HIS A 270 2.00 -12.55 14.29
CA HIS A 270 0.86 -11.69 13.91
C HIS A 270 -0.28 -11.57 14.94
N TRP A 271 -0.24 -12.36 16.02
CA TRP A 271 -1.28 -12.43 17.06
C TRP A 271 -0.75 -12.04 18.44
N PRO A 272 -0.70 -10.74 18.77
CA PRO A 272 -0.45 -10.36 20.14
C PRO A 272 -1.65 -10.74 21.05
N GLY A 273 -2.80 -11.14 20.52
CA GLY A 273 -4.11 -11.22 21.19
C GLY A 273 -4.23 -12.03 22.50
N GLU A 274 -3.30 -12.92 22.85
CA GLU A 274 -3.28 -13.54 24.19
C GLU A 274 -2.70 -12.60 25.27
N ILE A 275 -1.92 -11.58 24.88
CA ILE A 275 -1.14 -10.70 25.78
C ILE A 275 -1.30 -9.19 25.45
N GLY A 276 -1.46 -8.82 24.19
CA GLY A 276 -1.44 -7.45 23.67
C GLY A 276 -2.80 -6.75 23.57
N ALA A 277 -3.80 -7.21 24.32
CA ALA A 277 -4.98 -6.40 24.59
C ALA A 277 -4.66 -5.26 25.59
N ASP A 278 -3.64 -5.42 26.45
CA ASP A 278 -3.24 -4.39 27.41
C ASP A 278 -2.32 -3.34 26.76
N LEU A 279 -2.82 -2.11 26.67
CA LEU A 279 -2.09 -0.94 26.21
C LEU A 279 -1.71 0.00 27.37
N THR A 280 -1.92 -0.41 28.63
CA THR A 280 -1.58 0.40 29.82
C THR A 280 -0.14 0.94 29.78
N PRO A 281 0.89 0.18 29.35
CA PRO A 281 2.27 0.68 29.27
C PRO A 281 2.47 1.87 28.33
N ILE A 282 1.58 2.05 27.34
CA ILE A 282 1.63 3.16 26.38
C ILE A 282 0.48 4.15 26.54
N GLN A 283 -0.50 3.88 27.42
CA GLN A 283 -1.72 4.68 27.56
C GLN A 283 -1.44 6.17 27.76
N GLU A 284 -0.37 6.50 28.50
CA GLU A 284 0.02 7.89 28.78
C GLU A 284 0.12 8.74 27.50
N TRP A 285 0.77 8.20 26.46
CA TRP A 285 1.01 8.90 25.20
C TRP A 285 0.11 8.43 24.05
N PHE A 286 -0.39 7.18 24.10
CA PHE A 286 -1.30 6.63 23.10
C PHE A 286 -2.75 7.10 23.30
N GLY A 287 -3.21 7.23 24.54
CA GLY A 287 -4.56 7.68 24.88
C GLY A 287 -5.61 6.58 25.06
N SER A 288 -5.24 5.30 25.04
CA SER A 288 -6.11 4.15 25.34
C SER A 288 -5.32 3.08 26.11
N SER A 289 -6.00 2.32 26.98
CA SER A 289 -5.37 1.18 27.69
C SER A 289 -5.81 -0.20 27.19
N VAL A 290 -6.75 -0.29 26.25
CA VAL A 290 -7.25 -1.61 25.79
C VAL A 290 -7.42 -1.64 24.29
N TYR A 291 -6.81 -2.66 23.68
CA TYR A 291 -7.05 -3.08 22.31
C TYR A 291 -8.05 -4.24 22.28
N VAL A 292 -8.92 -4.26 21.26
CA VAL A 292 -9.87 -5.36 21.03
C VAL A 292 -9.97 -5.70 19.54
N ASN A 293 -10.16 -6.99 19.26
CA ASN A 293 -10.73 -7.42 17.99
C ASN A 293 -12.25 -7.26 18.05
N ILE A 294 -12.84 -6.69 17.02
CA ILE A 294 -14.27 -6.38 16.93
C ILE A 294 -14.77 -6.66 15.51
N HIS A 295 -16.06 -6.50 15.25
CA HIS A 295 -16.67 -6.56 13.92
C HIS A 295 -17.88 -5.62 13.84
N GLY A 296 -18.44 -5.49 12.65
CA GLY A 296 -19.64 -4.71 12.35
C GLY A 296 -19.34 -3.46 11.54
N HIS A 297 -20.18 -2.45 11.65
CA HIS A 297 -19.95 -1.17 10.99
C HIS A 297 -19.32 -0.18 11.97
N SER A 298 -18.42 0.66 11.47
CA SER A 298 -18.00 1.85 12.20
C SER A 298 -18.67 3.09 11.62
N ARG A 299 -19.17 3.96 12.52
CA ARG A 299 -19.81 5.22 12.16
C ARG A 299 -19.13 6.41 12.80
N LEU A 300 -19.14 7.51 12.08
CA LEU A 300 -18.82 8.82 12.65
C LEU A 300 -19.82 9.20 13.73
N ILE A 301 -19.31 9.80 14.79
CA ILE A 301 -20.11 10.45 15.84
C ILE A 301 -19.89 11.96 15.90
N VAL A 302 -19.02 12.47 15.01
CA VAL A 302 -18.71 13.89 14.85
C VAL A 302 -19.09 14.30 13.43
N ASP A 303 -19.72 15.46 13.28
CA ASP A 303 -20.02 16.05 11.97
C ASP A 303 -18.78 16.77 11.41
N LYS A 304 -18.49 16.56 10.11
CA LYS A 304 -17.36 17.18 9.40
C LYS A 304 -16.04 17.07 10.17
N PRO A 305 -15.65 15.86 10.61
CA PRO A 305 -14.43 15.67 11.39
C PRO A 305 -13.25 16.23 10.61
N PHE A 306 -12.42 17.04 11.28
CA PHE A 306 -11.23 17.67 10.71
C PHE A 306 -11.51 18.59 9.50
N GLY A 307 -12.75 19.08 9.35
CA GLY A 307 -13.14 19.90 8.20
C GLY A 307 -13.40 19.12 6.92
N THR A 308 -13.52 17.78 7.00
CA THR A 308 -13.95 16.93 5.88
C THR A 308 -15.43 17.17 5.53
N ASP A 309 -15.87 16.63 4.40
CA ASP A 309 -17.28 16.65 3.95
C ASP A 309 -18.13 15.51 4.54
N LEU A 310 -17.56 14.71 5.44
CA LEU A 310 -18.24 13.55 6.02
C LEU A 310 -19.27 13.98 7.06
N ALA A 311 -20.52 13.53 6.91
CA ALA A 311 -21.59 13.82 7.85
C ALA A 311 -21.55 12.88 9.07
N ASN A 312 -22.07 13.33 10.20
CA ASN A 312 -22.35 12.45 11.35
C ASN A 312 -23.15 11.20 10.90
N ASN A 313 -22.93 10.06 11.56
CA ASN A 313 -23.57 8.77 11.27
C ASN A 313 -23.18 8.12 9.91
N THR A 314 -22.28 8.73 9.13
CA THR A 314 -21.67 8.11 7.95
C THR A 314 -20.93 6.85 8.36
N ILE A 315 -21.17 5.75 7.64
CA ILE A 315 -20.38 4.52 7.79
C ILE A 315 -19.01 4.78 7.18
N VAL A 316 -17.98 4.76 8.02
CA VAL A 316 -16.59 4.96 7.59
C VAL A 316 -15.89 3.64 7.29
N TYR A 317 -16.33 2.55 7.90
CA TYR A 317 -15.75 1.24 7.67
C TYR A 317 -16.77 0.11 7.87
N ASN A 318 -16.62 -0.97 7.10
CA ASN A 318 -17.45 -2.16 7.19
C ASN A 318 -16.58 -3.39 7.44
N GLY A 319 -16.61 -3.88 8.68
CA GLY A 319 -15.88 -5.04 9.15
C GLY A 319 -16.76 -6.27 9.26
N LEU A 320 -16.49 -7.30 8.45
CA LEU A 320 -17.33 -8.51 8.38
C LEU A 320 -16.64 -9.76 8.93
N THR A 321 -15.38 -9.68 9.35
CA THR A 321 -14.54 -10.85 9.59
C THR A 321 -14.39 -11.25 11.06
N GLY A 322 -14.70 -10.37 12.02
CA GLY A 322 -14.47 -10.67 13.44
C GLY A 322 -13.05 -10.32 13.92
N SER A 323 -12.22 -9.74 13.03
CA SER A 323 -10.82 -9.47 13.27
C SER A 323 -10.48 -7.98 13.20
N GLU A 324 -11.50 -7.12 13.10
CA GLU A 324 -11.32 -5.69 12.94
C GLU A 324 -10.78 -5.03 14.21
N LYS A 325 -10.13 -3.88 14.04
CA LYS A 325 -9.29 -3.28 15.07
C LYS A 325 -10.05 -2.18 15.81
N GLY A 326 -10.12 -2.28 17.13
CA GLY A 326 -10.75 -1.29 17.98
C GLY A 326 -9.98 -1.05 19.26
N VAL A 327 -10.23 0.08 19.91
CA VAL A 327 -9.67 0.38 21.23
C VAL A 327 -10.74 0.88 22.19
N THR A 328 -10.53 0.77 23.49
CA THR A 328 -11.45 1.28 24.51
C THR A 328 -10.68 1.78 25.75
N LEU A 329 -11.40 2.16 26.80
CA LEU A 329 -10.84 2.81 28.00
C LEU A 329 -9.95 3.99 27.60
N LEU A 330 -10.51 4.86 26.75
CA LEU A 330 -9.82 6.05 26.30
C LEU A 330 -9.54 6.99 27.48
N ASN A 331 -8.41 7.67 27.42
CA ASN A 331 -8.09 8.77 28.31
C ASN A 331 -9.19 9.83 28.25
N SER A 332 -9.50 10.50 29.36
CA SER A 332 -10.55 11.52 29.41
C SER A 332 -10.33 12.70 28.46
N ASN A 333 -9.08 12.92 28.05
CA ASN A 333 -8.71 13.98 27.11
C ASN A 333 -8.68 13.51 25.65
N ALA A 334 -8.93 12.23 25.39
CA ALA A 334 -9.09 11.73 24.04
C ALA A 334 -10.48 12.08 23.50
N GLN A 335 -10.54 12.44 22.22
CA GLN A 335 -11.79 12.71 21.53
C GLN A 335 -12.08 11.59 20.53
N THR A 336 -13.13 10.83 20.80
CA THR A 336 -13.65 9.82 19.88
C THR A 336 -14.26 10.47 18.65
N ILE A 337 -13.89 9.97 17.47
CA ILE A 337 -14.36 10.46 16.17
C ILE A 337 -15.34 9.47 15.53
N ALA A 338 -15.07 8.17 15.69
CA ALA A 338 -15.91 7.10 15.19
C ALA A 338 -15.94 5.91 16.15
N LEU A 339 -17.11 5.29 16.25
CA LEU A 339 -17.37 4.12 17.10
C LEU A 339 -17.77 2.91 16.26
N TRP A 340 -17.53 1.72 16.80
CA TRP A 340 -18.13 0.49 16.29
C TRP A 340 -19.57 0.35 16.78
N GLU A 341 -20.49 -0.08 15.90
CA GLU A 341 -21.92 -0.26 16.24
C GLU A 341 -22.14 -1.36 17.29
N TRP A 342 -21.37 -2.45 17.21
CA TRP A 342 -21.52 -3.63 18.08
C TRP A 342 -20.97 -3.45 19.50
N GLY A 343 -20.49 -2.25 19.82
CA GLY A 343 -20.20 -1.81 21.17
C GLY A 343 -19.79 -0.35 21.16
N SER A 344 -20.73 0.54 21.51
CA SER A 344 -20.57 1.99 21.51
C SER A 344 -19.47 2.54 22.43
N ILE A 345 -18.71 1.67 23.10
CA ILE A 345 -17.54 2.00 23.91
C ILE A 345 -16.21 1.75 23.16
N TYR A 346 -16.25 1.09 22.01
CA TYR A 346 -15.08 0.76 21.21
C TYR A 346 -14.88 1.80 20.12
N ALA A 347 -13.80 2.57 20.23
CA ALA A 347 -13.40 3.55 19.25
C ALA A 347 -12.77 2.85 18.04
N PHE A 348 -13.29 3.18 16.86
CA PHE A 348 -12.64 2.92 15.59
C PHE A 348 -11.60 4.00 15.30
N ALA A 349 -11.94 5.27 15.56
CA ALA A 349 -11.03 6.38 15.40
C ALA A 349 -11.15 7.37 16.56
N PHE A 350 -10.01 7.86 17.03
CA PHE A 350 -9.94 8.89 18.07
C PHE A 350 -8.72 9.79 17.86
N THR A 351 -8.74 10.93 18.55
CA THR A 351 -7.61 11.85 18.64
C THR A 351 -7.17 12.02 20.08
N TYR A 352 -5.89 12.28 20.28
CA TYR A 352 -5.31 12.53 21.59
C TYR A 352 -4.15 13.52 21.46
N GLU A 353 -4.05 14.46 22.39
CA GLU A 353 -2.91 15.39 22.47
C GLU A 353 -2.00 14.96 23.62
N TYR A 354 -0.71 14.81 23.33
CA TYR A 354 0.31 14.45 24.32
C TYR A 354 1.49 15.40 24.21
N GLY A 355 1.83 16.07 25.33
CA GLY A 355 2.84 17.13 25.33
C GLY A 355 2.46 18.24 24.33
N ARG A 356 3.31 18.46 23.32
CA ARG A 356 3.04 19.43 22.24
C ARG A 356 2.53 18.78 20.95
N GLY A 357 2.49 17.46 20.89
CA GLY A 357 2.16 16.68 19.70
C GLY A 357 0.71 16.27 19.64
N ARG A 358 0.36 15.59 18.55
CA ARG A 358 -0.99 15.15 18.25
C ARG A 358 -0.99 13.75 17.68
N LEU A 359 -1.83 12.90 18.25
CA LEU A 359 -2.01 11.52 17.83
C LEU A 359 -3.40 11.34 17.25
N TYR A 360 -3.47 10.75 16.07
CA TYR A 360 -4.69 10.23 15.47
C TYR A 360 -4.57 8.70 15.35
N TYR A 361 -5.57 7.98 15.82
CA TYR A 361 -5.66 6.54 15.64
C TYR A 361 -6.85 6.21 14.73
N GLN A 362 -6.67 5.22 13.86
CA GLN A 362 -7.74 4.64 13.06
C GLN A 362 -7.56 3.13 12.94
N GLY A 363 -8.58 2.38 13.33
CA GLY A 363 -8.54 0.93 13.36
C GLY A 363 -8.40 0.27 12.00
N GLU A 364 -8.97 0.84 10.94
CA GLU A 364 -8.70 0.33 9.60
C GLU A 364 -8.88 1.43 8.56
N ALA A 365 -8.05 1.48 7.54
CA ALA A 365 -8.15 2.48 6.47
C ALA A 365 -8.78 1.89 5.21
N ILE A 366 -8.52 0.61 4.93
CA ILE A 366 -8.86 -0.05 3.68
C ILE A 366 -9.48 -1.40 4.01
N PRO A 367 -10.67 -1.75 3.46
CA PRO A 367 -11.25 -3.07 3.65
C PRO A 367 -10.30 -4.15 3.09
N GLU A 368 -10.10 -5.21 3.87
CA GLU A 368 -9.37 -6.43 3.45
C GLU A 368 -10.05 -7.17 2.29
#